data_AF-A0AAW4BLC6-F1
#
_entry.id   AF-A0AAW4BLC6-F1
#
_cell.length_a   1.000
_cell.length_b   1.000
_cell.length_c   1.000
_cell.angle_alpha   90.00
_cell.angle_beta   90.00
_cell.angle_gamma   90.00
#
_symmetry.space_group_name_H-M   'P 1'
#
loop_
_entity.id
_entity.type
_entity.pdbx_description
1 polymer ?
#
loop_
_entity_poly.entity_id
_entity_poly.type
_entity_poly.pdbx_seq_one_letter_code
_entity_poly.pdbx_strand_id
1 'polypeptide(L)' 'LKDTHCVTSSSTGQFRDLVIGEGEVNFDAISQTLKEANCVVPMVIEMWAQDEHWKHNIRVAQHRLNQAC' A
#
# COMPACT_ATOMS: atom_id res chain seq x y z
N LEU A 1 6.59 -1.04 1.21
CA LEU A 1 5.43 -1.88 1.63
C LEU A 1 4.56 -2.11 0.40
N LYS A 2 3.90 -3.26 0.28
CA LYS A 2 2.96 -3.56 -0.80
C LYS A 2 1.61 -3.90 -0.20
N ASP A 3 0.54 -3.52 -0.90
CA ASP A 3 -0.81 -3.90 -0.50
C ASP A 3 -1.16 -5.27 -1.07
N THR A 4 -2.07 -5.99 -0.42
CA THR A 4 -2.45 -7.35 -0.81
C THR A 4 -3.85 -7.71 -0.31
N HIS A 5 -4.55 -8.57 -1.04
CA HIS A 5 -5.67 -9.36 -0.51
C HIS A 5 -5.14 -10.62 0.18
N CYS A 6 -5.74 -10.99 1.31
CA CYS A 6 -5.32 -12.17 2.05
C CYS A 6 -5.73 -13.46 1.34
N VAL A 7 -4.96 -14.53 1.56
CA VAL A 7 -5.38 -15.88 1.18
C VAL A 7 -6.49 -16.31 2.14
N THR A 8 -7.61 -16.78 1.58
CA THR A 8 -8.73 -17.34 2.34
C THR A 8 -9.06 -18.74 1.81
N SER A 9 -10.05 -19.40 2.40
CA SER A 9 -10.56 -20.68 1.86
C SER A 9 -11.18 -20.55 0.46
N SER A 10 -11.59 -19.34 0.08
CA SER A 10 -12.25 -19.02 -1.20
C SER A 10 -11.41 -18.17 -2.15
N SER A 11 -10.23 -17.71 -1.72
CA SER A 11 -9.36 -16.82 -2.49
C SER A 11 -7.89 -17.21 -2.31
N THR A 12 -7.14 -17.25 -3.41
CA THR A 12 -5.69 -17.42 -3.39
C THR A 12 -4.94 -16.15 -2.98
N GLY A 13 -5.65 -15.09 -2.58
CA GLY A 13 -5.10 -13.76 -2.35
C GLY A 13 -4.65 -13.07 -3.64
N GLN A 14 -4.16 -11.84 -3.50
CA GLN A 14 -3.65 -11.04 -4.61
C GLN A 14 -2.55 -10.10 -4.14
N PHE A 15 -1.35 -10.27 -4.67
CA PHE A 15 -0.15 -9.50 -4.31
C PHE A 15 0.28 -8.48 -5.39
N ARG A 16 -0.30 -8.53 -6.58
CA ARG A 16 0.04 -7.68 -7.73
C ARG A 16 -1.20 -7.03 -8.31
N ASP A 17 -0.98 -6.01 -9.14
CA ASP A 17 -2.03 -5.29 -9.87
C ASP A 17 -3.10 -4.72 -8.92
N LEU A 18 -2.64 -4.13 -7.81
CA LEU A 18 -3.47 -3.53 -6.77
C LEU A 18 -2.92 -2.14 -6.43
N VAL A 19 -3.80 -1.13 -6.39
CA VAL A 19 -3.40 0.21 -5.93
C VAL A 19 -3.38 0.21 -4.41
N ILE A 20 -2.35 0.84 -3.82
CA ILE A 20 -2.25 0.95 -2.35
C ILE A 20 -3.55 1.55 -1.77
N GLY A 21 -4.12 0.87 -0.78
CA GLY A 21 -5.38 1.17 -0.13
C GLY A 21 -6.60 0.46 -0.74
N GLU A 22 -6.40 -0.44 -1.71
CA GLU A 22 -7.46 -1.33 -2.23
C GLU A 22 -7.40 -2.74 -1.62
N GLY A 23 -6.28 -3.09 -0.99
CA GLY A 23 -6.12 -4.36 -0.30
C GLY A 23 -6.45 -4.27 1.19
N GLU A 24 -5.89 -5.20 1.94
CA GLU A 24 -6.20 -5.43 3.35
C GLU A 24 -5.06 -5.05 4.29
N VAL A 25 -3.96 -4.50 3.75
CA VAL A 25 -2.83 -4.09 4.59
C VAL A 25 -3.22 -2.87 5.42
N ASN A 26 -3.07 -2.99 6.74
CA ASN A 26 -3.31 -1.89 7.66
C ASN A 26 -2.11 -0.93 7.70
N PHE A 27 -2.09 0.04 6.79
CA PHE A 27 -1.02 1.03 6.69
C PHE A 27 -0.96 1.98 7.90
N ASP A 28 -2.09 2.26 8.56
CA ASP A 28 -2.14 3.11 9.76
C ASP A 28 -1.35 2.46 10.91
N ALA A 29 -1.56 1.17 11.15
CA ALA A 29 -0.84 0.42 12.18
C ALA A 29 0.67 0.35 11.90
N ILE A 30 1.06 0.21 10.62
CA ILE A 30 2.46 0.20 10.22
C ILE A 30 3.08 1.59 10.43
N SER A 31 2.40 2.65 9.99
CA SER A 31 2.81 4.04 10.19
C SER A 31 3.00 4.34 11.68
N GLN A 32 2.05 3.95 12.52
CA GLN A 32 2.12 4.11 13.96
C GLN A 32 3.33 3.37 14.56
N THR A 33 3.56 2.12 14.15
CA THR A 33 4.70 1.32 14.60
C THR A 33 6.03 1.97 14.21
N LEU A 34 6.15 2.51 12.98
CA LEU A 34 7.35 3.21 12.52
C LEU A 34 7.61 4.47 13.34
N LYS A 35 6.57 5.24 13.68
CA LYS A 35 6.68 6.42 14.56
C LYS A 35 7.15 6.04 15.96
N GLU A 36 6.55 5.02 16.57
CA GLU A 36 6.90 4.53 17.91
C GLU A 36 8.35 4.02 17.97
N ALA A 37 8.82 3.38 16.89
CA ALA A 37 10.20 2.95 16.75
C ALA A 37 11.20 4.10 16.47
N ASN A 38 10.74 5.35 16.38
CA ASN A 38 11.53 6.51 15.92
C ASN A 38 12.20 6.27 14.56
N CYS A 39 11.54 5.52 13.68
CA CYS A 39 12.02 5.20 12.35
C CYS A 39 11.73 6.36 11.38
N VAL A 40 12.72 7.22 11.16
CA VAL A 40 12.61 8.36 10.23
C VAL A 40 13.38 8.05 8.95
N VAL A 41 12.68 7.46 7.99
CA VAL A 41 13.25 7.03 6.70
C VAL A 41 12.34 7.44 5.53
N PRO A 42 12.87 7.68 4.33
CA PRO A 42 12.05 7.92 3.16
C PRO A 42 11.24 6.67 2.80
N MET A 43 9.95 6.86 2.51
CA MET A 43 9.07 5.79 2.02
C MET A 43 9.03 5.83 0.49
N VAL A 44 9.31 4.68 -0.14
CA VAL A 44 9.24 4.52 -1.60
C VAL A 44 7.95 3.77 -1.96
N ILE A 45 7.22 4.31 -2.93
CA ILE A 45 6.07 3.66 -3.55
C ILE A 45 6.57 2.92 -4.80
N GLU A 46 6.48 1.59 -4.78
CA GLU A 46 6.77 0.72 -5.92
C GLU A 46 5.48 0.04 -6.36
N MET A 47 4.99 0.38 -7.55
CA MET A 47 3.75 -0.18 -8.11
C MET A 47 4.01 -0.76 -9.49
N TRP A 48 3.42 -1.93 -9.73
CA TRP A 48 3.36 -2.56 -11.03
C TRP A 48 2.03 -2.17 -11.66
N ALA A 49 2.06 -1.58 -12.85
CA ALA A 49 0.87 -1.19 -13.57
C ALA A 49 0.99 -1.69 -15.01
N GLN A 50 -0.04 -2.38 -15.48
CA GLN A 50 -0.18 -2.77 -16.89
C GLN A 50 -1.16 -1.84 -17.62
N ASP A 51 -1.73 -0.85 -16.92
CA ASP A 51 -2.70 0.10 -17.46
C ASP A 51 -2.10 1.50 -17.70
N GLU A 52 -2.78 2.29 -18.53
CA GLU A 52 -2.43 3.68 -18.84
C GLU A 52 -2.73 4.66 -17.68
N HIS A 53 -3.36 4.19 -16.61
CA HIS A 53 -3.73 4.97 -15.43
C HIS A 53 -2.65 4.96 -14.34
N TRP A 54 -1.52 4.29 -14.56
CA TRP A 54 -0.41 4.15 -13.60
C TRP A 54 -0.04 5.45 -12.88
N LYS A 55 -0.01 6.57 -13.60
CA LYS A 55 0.36 7.88 -13.04
C LYS A 55 -0.69 8.42 -12.08
N HIS A 56 -1.96 8.18 -12.36
CA HIS A 56 -3.07 8.50 -11.46
C HIS A 56 -2.99 7.61 -10.22
N ASN A 57 -2.77 6.31 -10.40
CA ASN A 57 -2.69 5.32 -9.32
C ASN A 57 -1.56 5.64 -8.32
N ILE A 58 -0.38 6.05 -8.81
CA ILE A 58 0.72 6.50 -7.94
C ILE A 58 0.32 7.72 -7.08
N ARG A 59 -0.40 8.70 -7.66
CA ARG A 59 -0.86 9.88 -6.92
C ARG A 59 -1.91 9.53 -5.87
N VAL A 60 -2.83 8.63 -6.20
CA VAL A 60 -3.82 8.11 -5.25
C VAL A 60 -3.15 7.39 -4.10
N ALA A 61 -2.19 6.49 -4.39
CA ALA A 61 -1.41 5.78 -3.38
C ALA A 61 -0.65 6.75 -2.46
N GLN A 62 0.01 7.76 -3.03
CA GLN A 62 0.71 8.79 -2.26
C GLN A 62 -0.24 9.57 -1.34
N HIS A 63 -1.41 9.98 -1.85
CA HIS A 63 -2.39 10.69 -1.05
C HIS A 63 -2.87 9.85 0.14
N ARG A 64 -3.22 8.57 -0.10
CA ARG A 64 -3.68 7.63 0.94
C ARG A 64 -2.62 7.40 2.02
N LEU A 65 -1.38 7.13 1.63
CA LEU A 65 -0.27 6.93 2.59
C LEU A 65 0.02 8.19 3.42
N ASN A 66 -0.16 9.38 2.84
CA ASN A 66 -0.01 10.63 3.60
C ASN A 66 -1.14 10.88 4.60
N GLN A 67 -2.34 10.29 4.41
CA GLN A 67 -3.42 10.37 5.41
C GLN A 67 -3.24 9.37 6.56
N ALA A 68 -2.53 8.26 6.30
CA ALA A 68 -2.17 7.26 7.31
C ALA A 68 -1.02 7.72 8.26
N CYS A 69 -0.36 8.82 7.92
CA CYS A 69 0.76 9.41 8.66
C CYS A 69 0.33 10.60 9.51
#